data_AF-A0A4Q3IY72-F1
#
_entry.id   AF-A0A4Q3IY72-F1
#
_cell.length_a   1.000
_cell.length_b   1.000
_cell.length_c   1.000
_cell.angle_alpha   90.00
_cell.angle_beta   90.00
_cell.angle_gamma   90.00
#
_symmetry.space_group_name_H-M   'P 1'
#
loop_
_entity.id
_entity.type
_entity.pdbx_description
1 polymer ?
#
loop_
_entity_poly.entity_id
_entity_poly.type
_entity_poly.pdbx_seq_one_letter_code
_entity_poly.pdbx_strand_id
1 'polypeptide(L)' 'VVECTVPHCDPTINLHDILHVVRGADLVAQWPVEARGRAD' A
#
# COMPACT_ATOMS: atom_id res chain seq x y z
N VAL A 1 -5.70 -13.28 11.67
CA VAL A 1 -5.18 -12.53 10.51
C VAL A 1 -3.72 -12.89 10.35
N VAL A 2 -3.20 -12.93 9.12
CA VAL A 2 -1.77 -13.17 8.86
C VAL A 2 -1.20 -11.90 8.23
N GLU A 3 -0.06 -11.44 8.73
CA GLU A 3 0.69 -10.35 8.11
C GLU A 3 1.73 -10.92 7.16
N CYS A 4 1.79 -10.38 5.95
CA CYS A 4 2.74 -10.78 4.93
C CYS A 4 3.74 -9.66 4.70
N THR A 5 5.03 -9.96 4.82
CA THR A 5 6.09 -9.07 4.31
C THR A 5 6.30 -9.37 2.84
N VAL A 6 6.26 -8.33 2.01
CA VAL A 6 6.43 -8.49 0.55
C VAL A 6 7.91 -8.54 0.18
N PRO A 7 8.28 -9.26 -0.88
CA PRO A 7 9.69 -9.44 -1.27
C PRO A 7 10.32 -8.18 -1.88
N HIS A 8 9.52 -7.26 -2.42
CA HIS A 8 9.98 -5.98 -2.97
C HIS A 8 8.85 -4.95 -2.89
N CYS A 9 9.15 -3.75 -2.39
CA CYS A 9 8.12 -2.75 -2.08
C CYS A 9 7.49 -2.09 -3.31
N ASP A 10 8.31 -1.64 -4.26
CA ASP A 10 7.89 -0.84 -5.42
C ASP A 10 6.88 -1.56 -6.33
N PRO A 11 7.12 -2.81 -6.79
CA PRO A 11 6.17 -3.51 -7.64
C PRO A 11 4.90 -3.87 -6.87
N THR A 12 4.97 -4.12 -5.56
CA THR A 12 3.78 -4.39 -4.75
C THR A 12 2.90 -3.14 -4.64
N ILE A 13 3.45 -1.99 -4.27
CA ILE A 13 2.67 -0.76 -4.11
C ILE A 13 1.96 -0.41 -5.43
N ASN A 14 2.60 -0.64 -6.58
CA ASN A 14 2.01 -0.38 -7.89
C ASN A 14 0.80 -1.28 -8.24
N LEU A 15 0.54 -2.36 -7.48
CA LEU A 15 -0.62 -3.24 -7.66
C LEU A 15 -1.87 -2.78 -6.87
N HIS A 16 -1.75 -1.73 -6.05
CA HIS A 16 -2.82 -1.28 -5.16
C HIS A 16 -3.16 0.19 -5.41
N ASP A 17 -4.45 0.54 -5.29
CA ASP A 17 -4.91 1.93 -5.44
C ASP A 17 -4.72 2.75 -4.15
N ILE A 18 -4.73 2.10 -2.98
CA ILE A 18 -4.74 2.74 -1.67
C ILE A 18 -3.73 2.05 -0.73
N LEU A 19 -2.98 2.83 0.05
CA LEU A 19 -2.28 2.39 1.24
C LEU A 19 -3.14 2.64 2.48
N HIS A 20 -3.35 1.59 3.28
CA HIS A 20 -3.95 1.68 4.60
C HIS A 20 -2.88 2.05 5.63
N VAL A 21 -3.00 3.24 6.24
CA VAL A 21 -2.10 3.68 7.30
C VAL A 21 -2.73 3.33 8.64
N VAL A 22 -2.03 2.51 9.42
CA VAL A 22 -2.54 1.99 10.70
C VAL A 22 -1.69 2.44 11.88
N ARG A 23 -2.32 2.58 13.06
CA ARG A 23 -1.65 2.77 14.35
C ARG A 23 -2.23 1.77 15.34
N GLY A 24 -1.44 0.75 15.69
CA GLY A 24 -1.98 -0.39 16.43
C GLY A 24 -3.04 -1.10 15.60
N ALA A 25 -4.25 -1.23 16.13
CA ALA A 25 -5.39 -1.82 15.42
C ALA A 25 -6.23 -0.80 14.63
N ASP A 26 -5.97 0.50 14.79
CA ASP A 26 -6.81 1.56 14.22
C ASP A 26 -6.32 1.97 12.83
N LEU A 27 -7.25 2.05 11.87
CA LEU A 27 -7.02 2.68 10.57
C LEU A 27 -7.08 4.20 10.74
N VAL A 28 -5.95 4.88 10.53
CA VAL A 28 -5.83 6.34 10.77
C VAL A 28 -5.82 7.16 9.49
N ALA A 29 -5.49 6.57 8.35
CA ALA A 29 -5.61 7.22 7.04
C ALA A 29 -5.67 6.20 5.91
N GLN A 30 -6.16 6.67 4.75
CA GLN A 30 -6.06 5.98 3.48
C GLN A 30 -5.37 6.91 2.50
N TRP A 31 -4.24 6.49 1.94
CA TRP A 31 -3.48 7.31 1.00
C TRP A 31 -3.60 6.74 -0.41
N PRO A 32 -3.97 7.54 -1.42
CA PRO A 32 -3.95 7.08 -2.79
C PRO A 32 -2.53 6.84 -3.29
N VAL A 33 -2.35 5.80 -4.10
CA VAL A 33 -1.14 5.63 -4.92
C VAL A 33 -1.30 6.48 -6.17
N GLU A 34 -1.00 7.77 -6.05
CA GLU A 34 -1.31 8.78 -7.08
C GLU A 34 -0.69 8.46 -8.45
N ALA A 35 0.53 7.90 -8.45
CA ALA A 35 1.27 7.56 -9.66
C ALA A 35 1.12 6.08 -10.08
N ARG A 36 0.12 5.34 -9.56
CA ARG A 36 -0.08 3.94 -9.91
C ARG A 36 -0.17 3.75 -11.43
N GLY A 37 0.65 2.85 -11.97
CA GLY A 37 0.67 2.49 -13.38
C GLY A 37 1.25 3.57 -14.31
N ARG A 38 1.78 4.67 -13.77
CA ARG A 38 2.52 5.68 -14.54
C ARG A 38 3.93 5.16 -14.80
N ALA A 39 4.09 4.53 -15.94
CA ALA A 39 5.34 3.91 -16.39
C ALA A 39 5.67 4.25 -17.85
N ASP A 40 4.94 5.23 -18.39
CA ASP A 40 5.15 5.86 -19.69
C ASP A 40 6.20 6.98 -19.63
#